data_AF-A0A9R0A4E8-F1
#
_entry.id   AF-A0A9R0A4E8-F1
#
_cell.length_a   1.000
_cell.length_b   1.000
_cell.length_c   1.000
_cell.angle_alpha   90.00
_cell.angle_beta   90.00
_cell.angle_gamma   90.00
#
_symmetry.space_group_name_H-M   'P 1'
#
loop_
_entity.id
_entity.type
_entity.pdbx_description
1 polymer ?
#
loop_
_entity_poly.entity_id
_entity_poly.type
_entity_poly.pdbx_seq_one_letter_code
_entity_poly.pdbx_strand_id
1 'polypeptide(L)'
;MYSLACLCQDLQSKLQLRYTEISKRTQPPPNLPVGPSHKCADNYYCQRDGRRESVPPTVVMSSRKALTAGSEASGKPKRPVIPGTPPKELPLSVD
;
A
#
# COMPACT_ATOMS: atom_id res chain seq x y z
N MET A 1 -44.29 -9.63 -29.93
CA MET A 1 -43.53 -10.79 -29.40
C MET A 1 -42.42 -10.25 -28.49
N TYR A 2 -42.76 -9.77 -27.28
CA TYR A 2 -41.78 -9.55 -26.23
C TYR A 2 -42.27 -10.35 -25.02
N SER A 3 -41.46 -11.35 -24.67
CA SER A 3 -41.81 -12.45 -23.79
C SER A 3 -41.91 -12.00 -22.34
N LEU A 4 -42.89 -12.56 -21.64
CA LEU A 4 -43.03 -12.56 -20.19
C LEU A 4 -41.73 -13.06 -19.55
N ALA A 5 -41.03 -12.18 -18.82
CA ALA A 5 -39.95 -12.56 -17.94
C ALA A 5 -40.45 -12.54 -16.48
N CYS A 6 -40.22 -13.67 -15.84
CA CYS A 6 -40.56 -14.10 -14.49
C CYS A 6 -40.49 -13.00 -13.41
N LEU A 7 -41.53 -12.97 -12.56
CA LEU A 7 -41.77 -12.04 -11.44
C LEU A 7 -40.90 -12.31 -10.19
N CYS A 8 -39.67 -12.79 -10.36
CA CYS A 8 -38.75 -13.12 -9.27
C CYS A 8 -37.34 -12.60 -9.60
N GLN A 9 -37.00 -11.45 -9.01
CA GLN A 9 -35.83 -10.60 -9.23
C GLN A 9 -35.70 -9.95 -10.62
N ASP A 10 -35.73 -8.61 -10.61
CA ASP A 10 -35.51 -7.76 -11.78
C ASP A 10 -34.01 -7.70 -12.14
N LEU A 11 -33.46 -8.87 -12.46
CA LEU A 11 -32.09 -9.10 -12.94
C LEU A 11 -31.82 -8.42 -14.31
N GLN A 12 -32.84 -7.84 -14.93
CA GLN A 12 -32.80 -7.28 -16.28
C GLN A 12 -32.53 -5.77 -16.32
N SER A 13 -32.50 -5.08 -15.17
CA SER A 13 -32.24 -3.63 -15.12
C SER A 13 -30.88 -3.23 -15.69
N LYS A 14 -29.89 -4.14 -15.69
CA LYS A 14 -28.55 -3.92 -16.24
C LYS A 14 -28.10 -5.11 -17.08
N LEU A 15 -28.04 -4.93 -18.39
CA LEU A 15 -27.54 -5.94 -19.32
C LEU A 15 -26.04 -6.19 -19.10
N GLN A 16 -25.63 -7.46 -19.18
CA GLN A 16 -24.21 -7.85 -19.06
C GLN A 16 -23.40 -7.49 -20.31
N LEU A 17 -24.03 -7.53 -21.48
CA LEU A 17 -23.42 -7.16 -22.74
C LEU A 17 -23.42 -5.64 -22.89
N ARG A 18 -22.24 -5.11 -23.24
CA ARG A 18 -22.00 -3.68 -23.43
C ARG A 18 -22.27 -3.29 -24.87
N TYR A 19 -23.13 -2.30 -25.08
CA TYR A 19 -23.48 -1.78 -26.40
C TYR A 19 -22.85 -0.41 -26.63
N THR A 20 -23.64 0.65 -26.67
CA THR A 20 -23.22 2.02 -27.05
C THR A 20 -22.82 2.90 -25.87
N GLU A 21 -23.07 2.45 -24.65
CA GLU A 21 -22.77 3.17 -23.40
C GLU A 21 -21.27 3.20 -23.05
N ILE A 22 -20.43 2.47 -23.80
CA ILE A 22 -18.97 2.46 -23.60
C ILE A 22 -18.29 3.61 -24.35
N SER A 23 -17.17 4.07 -23.79
CA SER A 23 -16.27 4.99 -24.47
C SER A 23 -15.84 4.44 -25.85
N LYS A 24 -15.66 5.34 -26.83
CA LYS A 24 -15.13 5.01 -28.15
C LYS A 24 -13.75 4.31 -28.05
N ARG A 25 -13.40 3.52 -29.08
CA ARG A 25 -12.08 2.88 -29.17
C ARG A 25 -10.96 3.89 -29.44
N THR A 26 -11.25 4.89 -30.27
CA THR A 26 -10.31 5.98 -30.56
C THR A 26 -10.54 7.12 -29.57
N GLN A 27 -9.48 7.51 -28.87
CA GLN A 27 -9.48 8.60 -27.90
C GLN A 27 -8.64 9.78 -28.41
N PRO A 28 -8.98 11.03 -28.05
CA PRO A 28 -8.15 12.18 -28.38
C PRO A 28 -6.79 12.08 -27.66
N PRO A 29 -5.74 12.76 -28.17
CA PRO A 29 -4.44 12.76 -27.51
C PRO A 29 -4.54 13.42 -26.11
N PRO A 30 -4.02 12.78 -25.06
CA PRO A 30 -4.08 13.33 -23.70
C PRO A 30 -2.95 14.35 -23.44
N ASN A 31 -3.20 15.31 -22.55
CA ASN A 31 -2.18 16.18 -21.96
C ASN A 31 -2.02 15.80 -20.47
N LEU A 32 -0.97 15.03 -20.16
CA LEU A 32 -0.76 14.50 -18.81
C LEU A 32 -0.01 15.52 -17.92
N PRO A 33 -0.39 15.65 -16.64
CA PRO A 33 0.34 16.50 -15.71
C PRO A 33 1.75 15.94 -15.44
N VAL A 34 2.68 16.84 -15.15
CA VAL A 34 4.06 16.48 -14.81
C VAL A 34 4.18 15.98 -13.36
N GLY A 35 5.17 15.12 -13.12
CA GLY A 35 5.47 14.62 -11.78
C GLY A 35 6.19 15.66 -10.89
N PRO A 36 6.29 15.40 -9.58
CA PRO A 36 6.75 16.37 -8.57
C PRO A 36 8.22 16.80 -8.71
N SER A 37 9.04 16.03 -9.43
CA SER A 37 10.44 16.36 -9.70
C SER A 37 10.64 17.17 -10.99
N HIS A 38 9.60 17.66 -11.66
CA HIS A 38 9.72 18.64 -12.75
C HIS A 38 9.83 20.06 -12.18
N LYS A 39 10.91 20.34 -11.44
CA LYS A 39 11.19 21.64 -10.82
C LYS A 39 12.47 22.23 -11.41
N CYS A 40 12.46 23.54 -11.68
CA CYS A 40 13.59 24.27 -12.27
C CYS A 40 14.69 24.62 -11.25
N ALA A 41 14.35 24.71 -9.97
CA ALA A 41 15.27 24.99 -8.86
C ALA A 41 15.00 24.02 -7.69
N ASP A 42 15.96 23.92 -6.76
CA ASP A 42 15.85 23.11 -5.54
C ASP A 42 15.42 21.65 -5.79
N ASN A 43 16.06 21.02 -6.78
CA ASN A 43 15.72 19.68 -7.25
C ASN A 43 16.95 18.80 -7.46
N TYR A 44 17.86 18.84 -6.50
CA TYR A 44 19.07 18.02 -6.53
C TYR A 44 18.73 16.55 -6.35
N TYR A 45 19.24 15.70 -7.24
CA TYR A 45 18.98 14.25 -7.19
C TYR A 45 19.42 13.62 -5.86
N CYS A 46 20.51 14.11 -5.27
CA CYS A 46 21.06 13.59 -4.01
C CYS A 46 20.11 13.71 -2.81
N GLN A 47 19.17 14.68 -2.82
CA GLN A 47 18.22 14.88 -1.72
C GLN A 47 17.00 13.94 -1.78
N ARG A 48 16.79 13.24 -2.90
CA ARG A 48 15.63 12.37 -3.14
C ARG A 48 16.00 10.95 -3.55
N ASP A 49 17.28 10.61 -3.47
CA ASP A 49 17.80 9.30 -3.91
C ASP A 49 17.61 8.25 -2.80
N GLY A 50 16.39 7.75 -2.66
CA GLY A 50 16.05 6.68 -1.71
C GLY A 50 16.85 5.38 -1.94
N ARG A 51 17.44 5.18 -3.12
CA ARG A 51 18.31 4.01 -3.37
C ARG A 51 19.62 4.09 -2.58
N ARG A 52 20.06 5.29 -2.19
CA ARG A 52 21.26 5.50 -1.37
C ARG A 52 20.95 5.62 0.12
N GLU A 53 19.68 5.82 0.48
CA GLU A 53 19.21 5.81 1.86
C GLU A 53 19.11 4.38 2.43
N SER A 54 19.13 3.35 1.58
CA SER A 54 19.13 1.96 2.03
C SER A 54 20.46 1.61 2.72
N VAL A 55 20.38 1.26 3.99
CA VAL A 55 21.52 0.82 4.83
C VAL A 55 21.45 -0.70 4.99
N PRO A 56 22.59 -1.41 5.15
CA PRO A 56 22.60 -2.82 5.53
C PRO A 56 21.77 -3.09 6.79
N PRO A 57 21.22 -4.31 6.96
CA PRO A 57 20.38 -4.64 8.10
C PRO A 57 21.14 -4.52 9.43
N THR A 58 20.45 -4.09 10.47
CA THR A 58 21.01 -4.06 11.83
C THR A 58 21.07 -5.46 12.41
N VAL A 59 22.26 -5.90 12.82
CA VAL A 59 22.47 -7.25 13.38
C VAL A 59 22.19 -7.23 14.89
N VAL A 60 21.08 -7.84 15.31
CA VAL A 60 20.65 -7.90 16.72
C VAL A 60 21.43 -8.96 17.52
N MET A 61 21.76 -10.08 16.88
CA MET A 61 22.52 -11.18 17.49
C MET A 61 23.44 -11.78 16.42
N SER A 62 24.71 -11.98 16.76
CA SER A 62 25.70 -12.66 15.91
C SER A 62 26.50 -13.65 16.74
N SER A 63 27.01 -14.70 16.10
CA SER A 63 27.86 -15.71 16.74
C SER A 63 29.24 -15.15 17.13
N ARG A 64 29.72 -14.11 16.44
CA ARG A 64 30.98 -13.43 16.72
C ARG A 64 30.74 -12.16 17.54
N LYS A 65 31.01 -12.22 18.85
CA LYS A 65 30.81 -11.08 19.76
C LYS A 65 31.79 -9.94 19.44
N ALA A 66 31.28 -8.78 19.04
CA ALA A 66 32.02 -7.53 19.21
C ALA A 66 31.90 -7.10 20.67
N LEU A 67 33.04 -6.92 21.36
CA LEU A 67 33.06 -6.48 22.75
C LEU A 67 32.52 -5.05 22.83
N THR A 68 31.39 -4.87 23.48
CA THR A 68 30.86 -3.54 23.84
C THR A 68 31.70 -3.00 25.01
N ALA A 69 31.98 -1.69 25.03
CA ALA A 69 32.60 -1.06 26.20
C ALA A 69 31.75 -1.34 27.45
N GLY A 70 32.40 -1.81 28.51
CA GLY A 70 31.76 -2.47 29.65
C GLY A 70 30.68 -1.63 30.32
N SER A 71 29.45 -2.16 30.34
CA SER A 71 28.37 -1.71 31.22
C SER A 71 27.78 -2.93 31.92
N GLU A 72 27.65 -2.85 33.24
CA GLU A 72 27.15 -3.93 34.09
C GLU A 72 25.74 -4.38 33.69
N ALA A 73 25.57 -5.69 33.48
CA ALA A 73 24.29 -6.28 33.14
C ALA A 73 23.44 -6.46 34.41
N SER A 74 22.62 -5.46 34.75
CA SER A 74 21.63 -5.61 35.81
C SER A 74 20.52 -6.58 35.36
N GLY A 75 20.54 -7.81 35.89
CA GLY A 75 19.56 -8.86 35.59
C GLY A 75 18.20 -8.60 36.24
N LYS A 76 17.39 -7.72 35.65
CA LYS A 76 15.95 -7.63 35.97
C LYS A 76 15.16 -8.63 35.10
N PRO A 77 14.09 -9.27 35.61
CA PRO A 77 13.28 -10.20 34.82
C PRO A 77 12.64 -9.46 33.63
N LYS A 78 12.93 -9.93 32.41
CA LYS A 78 12.38 -9.36 31.16
C LYS A 78 10.98 -9.92 30.91
N ARG A 79 10.02 -9.05 30.57
CA ARG A 79 8.66 -9.46 30.16
C ARG A 79 8.69 -10.04 28.73
N PRO A 80 7.81 -11.00 28.39
CA PRO A 80 7.62 -11.43 27.01
C PRO A 80 7.22 -10.26 26.11
N VAL A 81 7.79 -10.20 24.90
CA VAL A 81 7.51 -9.16 23.89
C VAL A 81 6.72 -9.78 22.73
N ILE A 82 5.72 -9.05 22.24
CA ILE A 82 4.93 -9.41 21.04
C ILE A 82 5.41 -8.52 19.88
N PRO A 83 5.61 -9.05 18.65
CA PRO A 83 6.01 -8.26 17.49
C PRO A 83 4.84 -7.39 17.02
N GLY A 84 4.70 -6.20 17.62
CA GLY A 84 3.65 -5.24 17.33
C GLY A 84 2.50 -5.20 18.34
N THR A 85 1.54 -4.33 18.10
CA THR A 85 0.32 -4.22 18.90
C THR A 85 -0.71 -5.27 18.47
N PRO A 86 -1.53 -5.81 19.38
CA PRO A 86 -2.63 -6.69 19.00
C PRO A 86 -3.57 -5.95 18.03
N PRO A 87 -4.06 -6.61 16.96
CA PRO A 87 -4.96 -5.99 16.00
C PRO A 87 -6.23 -5.51 16.71
N LYS A 88 -6.68 -4.31 16.36
CA LYS A 88 -7.95 -3.76 16.86
C LYS A 88 -9.12 -4.47 16.18
N GLU A 89 -10.13 -4.86 16.95
CA GLU A 89 -11.35 -5.43 16.39
C GLU A 89 -12.04 -4.41 15.47
N LEU A 90 -12.34 -4.85 14.24
CA LEU A 90 -13.04 -4.02 13.26
C LEU A 90 -14.54 -4.04 13.57
N PRO A 91 -15.22 -2.89 13.62
CA PRO A 91 -16.67 -2.85 13.83
C PRO A 91 -17.40 -3.48 12.62
N LEU A 92 -18.59 -4.03 12.88
CA LEU A 92 -19.50 -4.46 11.81
C LEU A 92 -19.94 -3.25 10.98
N SER A 93 -20.13 -3.45 9.68
CA SER A 93 -20.64 -2.41 8.78
C SER A 93 -22.04 -1.97 9.21
N VAL A 94 -22.32 -0.69 9.06
CA VAL A 94 -23.65 -0.08 9.32
C VAL A 94 -24.37 0.26 8.01
N ASP A 95 -23.70 0.06 6.88
CA ASP A 95 -24.24 0.19 5.53
C ASP A 95 -25.09 -1.03 5.14
#